data_AF-M9SD34-F1
#
_entry.id   AF-M9SD34-F1
#
_cell.length_a   1.000
_cell.length_b   1.000
_cell.length_c   1.000
_cell.angle_alpha   90.00
_cell.angle_beta   90.00
_cell.angle_gamma   90.00
#
_symmetry.space_group_name_H-M   'P 1'
#
loop_
_entity.id
_entity.type
_entity.pdbx_description
1 polymer ?
#
loop_
_entity_poly.entity_id
_entity_poly.type
_entity_poly.pdbx_seq_one_letter_code
_entity_poly.pdbx_strand_id
1 'polypeptide(L)'
;MAQVDIVYYHSGEPVPPAGTEIRRKSIKEMEEYMEHLVMEMKFAGVSTKFESVQRDGKNDVVVNGRTAAQILDGLEIRKPELQGDAEVYPIIKFERAPEDWNTDFIEDISDILMKNVLSKAFADSEKLRIKELRTQMDQE
;
A
#
# COMPACT_ATOMS: atom_id res chain seq x y z
N MET A 1 -4.76 19.83 -1.78
CA MET A 1 -4.37 18.53 -2.38
C MET A 1 -4.61 17.45 -1.35
N ALA A 2 -4.90 16.21 -1.77
CA ALA A 2 -4.98 15.09 -0.84
C ALA A 2 -3.60 14.86 -0.20
N GLN A 3 -3.59 14.43 1.05
CA GLN A 3 -2.37 14.12 1.78
C GLN A 3 -1.75 12.82 1.28
N VAL A 4 -2.59 11.89 0.84
CA VAL A 4 -2.21 10.66 0.16
C VAL A 4 -3.08 10.51 -1.10
N ASP A 5 -2.46 10.65 -2.27
CA ASP A 5 -3.06 10.43 -3.58
C ASP A 5 -2.65 9.04 -4.09
N ILE A 6 -3.63 8.20 -4.41
CA ILE A 6 -3.46 6.79 -4.76
C ILE A 6 -4.01 6.58 -6.16
N VAL A 7 -3.21 6.01 -7.05
CA VAL A 7 -3.63 5.63 -8.38
C VAL A 7 -3.31 4.17 -8.61
N TYR A 8 -4.32 3.38 -8.94
CA TYR A 8 -4.13 2.03 -9.48
C TYR A 8 -4.12 2.10 -11.00
N TYR A 9 -2.96 1.90 -11.60
CA TYR A 9 -2.81 1.78 -13.04
C TYR A 9 -2.98 0.33 -13.44
N HIS A 10 -3.82 0.06 -14.45
CA HIS A 10 -4.02 -1.29 -14.96
C HIS A 10 -4.18 -1.31 -16.48
N SER A 11 -3.63 -2.32 -17.16
CA SER A 11 -3.80 -2.51 -18.61
C SER A 11 -4.78 -3.65 -18.94
N GLY A 12 -4.89 -4.64 -18.06
CA GLY A 12 -5.75 -5.80 -18.21
C GLY A 12 -5.77 -6.65 -16.93
N GLU A 13 -6.53 -7.74 -16.98
CA GLU A 13 -6.63 -8.66 -15.85
C GLU A 13 -5.25 -9.25 -15.50
N PRO A 14 -4.96 -9.47 -14.21
CA PRO A 14 -3.70 -10.07 -13.81
C PRO A 14 -3.68 -11.53 -14.26
N VAL A 15 -2.76 -11.86 -15.17
CA VAL A 15 -2.57 -13.23 -15.70
C VAL A 15 -1.24 -13.79 -15.20
N PRO A 16 -1.20 -14.42 -14.01
CA PRO A 16 0.01 -15.05 -13.51
C PRO A 16 0.32 -16.33 -14.30
N PRO A 17 1.60 -16.77 -14.35
CA PRO A 17 1.98 -18.03 -14.99
C PRO A 17 1.22 -19.22 -14.39
N ALA A 18 0.98 -20.26 -15.20
CA ALA A 18 0.27 -21.46 -14.75
C ALA A 18 0.91 -22.04 -13.48
N GLY A 19 0.08 -22.31 -12.46
CA GLY A 19 0.53 -22.80 -11.15
C GLY A 19 0.97 -21.70 -10.17
N THR A 20 0.97 -20.43 -10.57
CA THR A 20 1.18 -19.29 -9.67
C THR A 20 -0.17 -18.76 -9.20
N GLU A 21 -0.39 -18.75 -7.89
CA GLU A 21 -1.56 -18.10 -7.30
C GLU A 21 -1.18 -16.71 -6.82
N ILE A 22 -1.98 -15.71 -7.15
CA ILE A 22 -1.86 -14.33 -6.65
C ILE A 22 -3.06 -14.00 -5.77
N ARG A 23 -2.87 -13.08 -4.82
CA ARG A 23 -3.90 -12.72 -3.82
C ARG A 23 -5.20 -12.17 -4.44
N ARG A 24 -5.10 -11.27 -5.42
CA ARG A 24 -6.26 -10.68 -6.12
C ARG A 24 -6.23 -11.10 -7.58
N LYS A 25 -7.33 -11.67 -8.06
CA LYS A 25 -7.41 -12.38 -9.34
C LYS A 25 -8.07 -11.55 -10.44
N SER A 26 -8.55 -10.36 -10.11
CA SER A 26 -9.10 -9.43 -11.09
C SER A 26 -8.79 -7.97 -10.75
N ILE A 27 -8.89 -7.10 -11.76
CA ILE A 27 -8.89 -5.65 -11.60
C ILE A 27 -9.92 -5.23 -10.56
N LYS A 28 -11.14 -5.79 -10.65
CA LYS A 28 -12.23 -5.47 -9.72
C LYS A 28 -11.89 -5.82 -8.28
N GLU A 29 -11.30 -6.99 -8.02
CA GLU A 29 -10.85 -7.37 -6.67
C GLU A 29 -9.77 -6.41 -6.15
N MET A 30 -8.89 -5.93 -7.03
CA MET A 30 -7.88 -4.93 -6.67
C MET A 30 -8.51 -3.56 -6.39
N GLU A 31 -9.49 -3.12 -7.18
CA GLU A 31 -10.23 -1.89 -6.95
C GLU A 31 -10.97 -1.92 -5.61
N GLU A 32 -11.77 -2.96 -5.36
CA GLU A 32 -12.52 -3.14 -4.11
C GLU A 32 -11.59 -3.16 -2.89
N TYR A 33 -10.42 -3.80 -3.02
CA TYR A 33 -9.38 -3.79 -1.99
C TYR A 33 -8.84 -2.38 -1.72
N MET A 34 -8.49 -1.63 -2.75
CA MET A 34 -7.97 -0.27 -2.60
C MET A 34 -9.03 0.69 -2.05
N GLU A 35 -10.28 0.56 -2.50
CA GLU A 35 -11.41 1.32 -1.96
C GLU A 35 -11.63 1.07 -0.48
N HIS A 36 -11.52 -0.19 -0.04
CA HIS A 36 -11.60 -0.55 1.37
C HIS A 36 -10.53 0.16 2.20
N LEU A 37 -9.26 0.10 1.78
CA LEU A 37 -8.16 0.79 2.47
C LEU A 37 -8.35 2.31 2.51
N VAL A 38 -8.81 2.89 1.40
CA VAL A 38 -9.10 4.33 1.32
C VAL A 38 -10.19 4.71 2.31
N MET A 39 -11.22 3.88 2.46
CA MET A 39 -12.29 4.07 3.44
C MET A 39 -11.73 4.02 4.87
N GLU A 40 -10.89 3.03 5.20
CA GLU A 40 -10.21 2.95 6.50
C GLU A 40 -9.41 4.22 6.80
N MET A 41 -8.63 4.71 5.84
CA MET A 41 -7.84 5.93 5.98
C MET A 41 -8.71 7.17 6.19
N LYS A 42 -9.82 7.30 5.46
CA LYS A 42 -10.79 8.41 5.64
C LYS A 42 -11.41 8.38 7.03
N PHE A 43 -11.77 7.19 7.54
CA PHE A 43 -12.27 7.06 8.91
C PHE A 43 -11.22 7.41 9.97
N ALA A 44 -9.95 7.15 9.69
CA ALA A 44 -8.83 7.60 10.53
C ALA A 44 -8.52 9.11 10.40
N GLY A 45 -9.30 9.87 9.62
CA GLY A 45 -9.12 11.31 9.43
C GLY A 45 -8.03 11.70 8.43
N VAL A 46 -7.52 10.75 7.64
CA VAL A 46 -6.50 11.02 6.63
C VAL A 46 -7.16 11.49 5.33
N SER A 47 -6.72 12.64 4.81
CA SER A 47 -7.19 13.16 3.53
C SER A 47 -6.62 12.33 2.37
N THR A 48 -7.46 11.49 1.77
CA THR A 48 -7.09 10.55 0.71
C THR A 48 -7.87 10.76 -0.58
N LYS A 49 -7.22 10.47 -1.70
CA LYS A 49 -7.84 10.36 -3.03
C LYS A 49 -7.45 9.02 -3.63
N PHE A 50 -8.38 8.38 -4.32
CA PHE A 50 -8.15 7.14 -5.05
C PHE A 50 -8.73 7.25 -6.46
N GLU A 51 -7.96 6.82 -7.44
CA GLU A 51 -8.38 6.68 -8.83
C GLU A 51 -7.91 5.33 -9.38
N SER A 52 -8.80 4.63 -10.10
CA SER A 52 -8.44 3.48 -10.93
C SER A 52 -8.36 3.96 -12.39
N VAL A 53 -7.22 3.73 -13.04
CA VAL A 53 -6.92 4.29 -14.35
C VAL A 53 -6.43 3.20 -15.29
N GLN A 54 -7.20 2.96 -16.35
CA GLN A 54 -6.75 2.09 -17.42
C GLN A 54 -5.64 2.77 -18.23
N ARG A 55 -4.48 2.10 -18.34
CA ARG A 55 -3.30 2.61 -19.03
C ARG A 55 -2.45 1.45 -19.56
N ASP A 56 -1.81 1.65 -20.71
CA ASP A 56 -0.81 0.72 -21.24
C ASP A 56 0.37 0.53 -20.28
N GLY A 57 0.76 -0.73 -20.06
CA GLY A 57 1.90 -1.10 -19.23
C GLY A 57 1.56 -2.17 -18.19
N LYS A 58 2.46 -2.33 -17.23
CA LYS A 58 2.28 -3.23 -16.10
C LYS A 58 1.30 -2.62 -15.10
N ASN A 59 0.44 -3.45 -14.50
CA ASN A 59 -0.41 -3.02 -13.41
C ASN A 59 0.46 -2.61 -12.21
N ASP A 60 0.17 -1.46 -11.60
CA ASP A 60 0.92 -0.96 -10.45
C ASP A 60 0.06 0.01 -9.62
N VAL A 61 0.43 0.17 -8.35
CA VAL A 61 -0.15 1.17 -7.45
C VAL A 61 0.88 2.26 -7.22
N VAL A 62 0.49 3.48 -7.58
CA VAL A 62 1.28 4.69 -7.39
C VAL A 62 0.67 5.51 -6.27
N VAL A 63 1.48 5.84 -5.27
CA VAL A 63 1.08 6.67 -4.13
C VAL A 63 1.97 7.91 -4.08
N ASN A 64 1.36 9.09 -4.12
CA ASN A 64 2.05 10.38 -4.15
C ASN A 64 3.14 10.44 -5.25
N GLY A 65 2.88 9.84 -6.41
CA GLY A 65 3.79 9.83 -7.57
C GLY A 65 4.90 8.78 -7.54
N ARG A 66 4.94 7.89 -6.54
CA ARG A 66 5.93 6.79 -6.45
C ARG A 66 5.23 5.43 -6.43
N THR A 67 5.84 4.41 -7.03
CA THR A 67 5.27 3.05 -7.03
C THR A 67 5.35 2.42 -5.64
N ALA A 68 4.47 1.45 -5.36
CA ALA A 68 4.50 0.68 -4.13
C ALA A 68 5.89 0.05 -3.88
N ALA A 69 6.50 -0.52 -4.93
CA ALA A 69 7.85 -1.08 -4.86
C ALA A 69 8.91 -0.01 -4.50
N GLN A 70 8.86 1.18 -5.10
CA GLN A 70 9.78 2.27 -4.79
C GLN A 70 9.64 2.80 -3.36
N ILE A 71 8.45 2.70 -2.76
CA ILE A 71 8.22 3.12 -1.38
C ILE A 71 8.74 2.06 -0.41
N LEU A 72 8.52 0.77 -0.72
CA LEU A 72 8.95 -0.37 0.09
C LEU A 72 10.47 -0.58 0.08
N ASP A 73 11.17 -0.31 -1.03
CA ASP A 73 12.63 -0.45 -1.13
C ASP A 73 13.38 0.39 -0.08
N GLY A 74 12.78 1.49 0.39
CA GLY A 74 13.33 2.33 1.45
C GLY A 74 12.96 1.92 2.88
N LEU A 75 12.28 0.78 3.08
CA LEU A 75 11.79 0.33 4.39
C LEU A 75 12.52 -0.91 4.89
N GLU A 76 13.01 -0.85 6.13
CA GLU A 76 13.43 -2.04 6.87
C GLU A 76 12.18 -2.71 7.45
N ILE A 77 11.72 -3.80 6.83
CA ILE A 77 10.59 -4.58 7.35
C ILE A 77 11.08 -5.42 8.53
N ARG A 78 10.83 -4.94 9.76
CA ARG A 78 11.16 -5.69 10.98
C ARG A 78 10.02 -6.65 11.33
N LYS A 79 10.37 -7.92 11.55
CA LYS A 79 9.43 -8.88 12.14
C LYS A 79 9.14 -8.45 13.58
N PRO A 80 7.87 -8.41 14.02
CA PRO A 80 7.57 -8.23 15.44
C PRO A 80 8.31 -9.32 16.21
N GLU A 81 9.13 -8.92 17.19
CA GLU A 81 9.65 -9.87 18.16
C GLU A 81 8.44 -10.49 18.86
N LEU A 82 8.23 -11.79 18.67
CA LEU A 82 7.24 -12.54 19.43
C LEU A 82 7.68 -12.47 20.89
N GLN A 83 7.14 -11.52 21.65
CA GLN A 83 7.28 -11.54 23.10
C GLN A 83 6.59 -12.82 23.59
N GLY A 84 7.39 -13.67 24.22
CA GLY A 84 6.96 -14.93 24.78
C GLY A 84 5.81 -14.78 25.77
N ASP A 85 5.10 -15.89 25.92
CA ASP A 85 4.07 -16.19 26.91
C ASP A 85 2.76 -15.40 26.80
N ALA A 86 1.95 -15.76 25.79
CA ALA A 86 0.51 -15.65 25.91
C ALA A 86 -0.15 -16.93 25.38
N GLU A 87 -0.76 -17.68 26.29
CA GLU A 87 -1.62 -18.82 26.01
C GLU A 87 -2.71 -18.42 24.99
N VAL A 88 -2.81 -19.22 23.93
CA VAL A 88 -3.95 -19.34 23.00
C VAL A 88 -4.39 -18.02 22.34
N TYR A 89 -3.80 -17.73 21.17
CA TYR A 89 -4.52 -17.02 20.11
C TYR A 89 -4.90 -18.01 19.01
N PRO A 90 -6.11 -17.92 18.43
CA PRO A 90 -6.54 -18.82 17.37
C PRO A 90 -5.50 -18.77 16.26
N ILE A 91 -5.09 -19.94 15.78
CA ILE A 91 -4.17 -20.10 14.65
C ILE A 91 -4.72 -19.24 13.51
N ILE A 92 -4.14 -18.06 13.34
CA ILE A 92 -4.37 -17.23 12.16
C ILE A 92 -3.90 -18.11 11.02
N LYS A 93 -4.81 -18.49 10.13
CA LYS A 93 -4.42 -19.17 8.89
C LYS A 93 -3.38 -18.26 8.24
N PHE A 94 -2.15 -18.74 8.13
CA PHE A 94 -1.13 -18.05 7.38
C PHE A 94 -1.58 -18.07 5.92
N GLU A 95 -2.35 -17.05 5.52
CA GLU A 95 -2.26 -16.53 4.17
C GLU A 95 -0.77 -16.35 3.86
N ARG A 96 -0.36 -16.59 2.59
CA ARG A 96 1.04 -16.54 2.14
C ARG A 96 1.81 -15.42 2.84
N ALA A 97 3.06 -15.68 3.21
CA ALA A 97 3.84 -14.74 4.01
C ALA A 97 3.91 -13.38 3.28
N PRO A 98 3.95 -12.25 4.01
CA PRO A 98 4.07 -10.93 3.38
C PRO A 98 5.24 -10.84 2.40
N GLU A 99 6.33 -11.55 2.70
CA GLU A 99 7.55 -11.65 1.90
C GLU A 99 7.38 -12.48 0.62
N ASP A 100 6.32 -13.30 0.52
CA ASP A 100 5.99 -14.08 -0.68
C ASP A 100 5.31 -13.23 -1.77
N TRP A 101 5.42 -11.90 -1.72
CA TRP A 101 4.87 -11.04 -2.76
C TRP A 101 5.64 -11.24 -4.08
N ASN A 102 4.94 -11.72 -5.11
CA ASN A 102 5.45 -11.69 -6.46
C ASN A 102 5.44 -10.25 -7.00
N THR A 103 6.60 -9.58 -6.98
CA THR A 103 6.74 -8.18 -7.44
C THR A 103 6.38 -7.96 -8.92
N ASP A 104 6.23 -9.02 -9.72
CA ASP A 104 5.69 -8.95 -11.08
C ASP A 104 4.19 -8.67 -11.13
N PHE A 105 3.47 -8.86 -10.03
CA PHE A 105 2.02 -8.64 -9.93
C PHE A 105 1.73 -7.80 -8.68
N ILE A 106 1.31 -6.54 -8.88
CA ILE A 106 0.94 -5.69 -7.74
C ILE A 106 -0.26 -6.28 -6.97
N GLU A 107 -1.11 -7.02 -7.66
CA GLU A 107 -2.29 -7.69 -7.12
C GLU A 107 -1.92 -8.79 -6.10
N ASP A 108 -0.68 -9.29 -6.17
CA ASP A 108 -0.14 -10.24 -5.20
C ASP A 108 0.41 -9.56 -3.93
N ILE A 109 0.44 -8.23 -3.84
CA ILE A 109 0.97 -7.55 -2.64
C ILE A 109 0.16 -7.93 -1.39
N SER A 110 0.85 -8.24 -0.30
CA SER A 110 0.16 -8.54 0.96
C SER A 110 -0.46 -7.28 1.57
N ASP A 111 -1.50 -7.47 2.40
CA ASP A 111 -2.15 -6.35 3.06
C ASP A 111 -1.20 -5.54 3.94
N ILE A 112 -0.32 -6.24 4.66
CA ILE A 112 0.72 -5.64 5.51
C ILE A 112 1.64 -4.73 4.69
N LEU A 113 2.11 -5.20 3.52
CA LEU A 113 3.00 -4.40 2.67
C LEU A 113 2.29 -3.17 2.10
N MET A 114 1.05 -3.30 1.63
CA MET A 114 0.32 -2.15 1.11
C MET A 114 0.02 -1.12 2.22
N LYS A 115 -0.36 -1.56 3.41
CA LYS A 115 -0.54 -0.66 4.57
C LYS A 115 0.75 0.05 4.96
N ASN A 116 1.91 -0.60 4.83
CA ASN A 116 3.21 0.03 5.02
C ASN A 116 3.49 1.10 3.95
N VAL A 117 3.17 0.82 2.67
CA VAL A 117 3.28 1.79 1.57
C VAL A 117 2.49 3.05 1.90
N LEU A 118 1.20 2.90 2.25
CA LEU A 118 0.30 4.01 2.55
C LEU A 118 0.76 4.79 3.78
N SER A 119 1.16 4.08 4.83
CA SER A 119 1.66 4.68 6.08
C SER A 119 2.95 5.49 5.85
N LYS A 120 3.87 4.98 5.03
CA LYS A 120 5.09 5.70 4.67
C LYS A 120 4.80 6.95 3.83
N ALA A 121 3.92 6.82 2.84
CA ALA A 121 3.51 7.95 2.00
C ALA A 121 2.85 9.06 2.82
N PHE A 122 2.00 8.70 3.78
CA PHE A 122 1.41 9.65 4.72
C PHE A 122 2.49 10.34 5.58
N ALA A 123 3.39 9.58 6.18
CA ALA A 123 4.45 10.13 7.04
C ALA A 123 5.38 11.09 6.27
N ASP A 124 5.69 10.78 5.01
CA ASP A 124 6.50 11.65 4.14
C ASP A 124 5.76 12.95 3.80
N SER A 125 4.47 12.86 3.50
CA SER A 125 3.59 14.01 3.23
C SER A 125 3.50 14.94 4.45
N GLU A 126 3.32 14.38 5.65
CA GLU A 126 3.31 15.16 6.89
C GLU A 126 4.64 15.83 7.20
N LYS A 127 5.75 15.10 6.99
CA LYS A 127 7.08 15.67 7.20
C LYS A 127 7.33 16.86 6.28
N LEU A 128 6.89 16.78 5.02
CA LEU A 128 6.96 17.89 4.06
C LEU A 128 6.13 19.07 4.54
N ARG A 129 4.86 18.85 4.90
CA ARG A 129 3.94 19.87 5.39
C ARG A 129 4.49 20.61 6.61
N ILE A 130 5.04 19.88 7.59
CA ILE A 130 5.65 20.47 8.79
C ILE A 130 6.87 21.31 8.43
N LYS A 131 7.70 20.87 7.48
CA LYS A 131 8.89 21.62 7.03
C LYS A 131 8.50 22.93 6.35
N GLU A 132 7.47 22.90 5.51
CA GLU A 132 6.96 24.08 4.82
C GLU A 132 6.40 25.11 5.81
N LEU A 133 5.60 24.68 6.79
CA LEU A 133 5.08 25.54 7.85
C LEU A 133 6.19 26.22 8.66
N ARG A 134 7.25 25.48 9.03
CA ARG A 134 8.41 26.05 9.74
C ARG A 134 9.12 27.10 8.89
N THR A 135 9.29 26.83 7.60
CA THR A 135 9.95 27.77 6.68
C THR A 135 9.15 29.06 6.52
N GLN A 136 7.82 28.99 6.54
CA GLN A 136 6.94 30.18 6.50
C GLN A 136 7.04 30.99 7.80
N MET A 137 7.08 30.34 8.96
CA MET A 137 7.24 31.02 10.25
C MET A 137 8.60 31.71 10.41
N ASP A 138 9.67 31.15 9.84
CA ASP A 138 11.02 31.76 9.89
C ASP A 138 11.18 32.95 8.93
N GLN A 139 10.20 33.18 8.03
CA GLN A 139 10.19 34.29 7.07
C GLN A 139 9.30 35.48 7.51
N GLU A 140 8.57 35.35 8.61
CA GLU A 140 7.78 36.41 9.26
C GLU A 140 8.52 37.02 10.46
#